data_AF-A0A538RE13-F1
#
_entry.id   AF-A0A538RE13-F1
#
_cell.length_a   1.000
_cell.length_b   1.000
_cell.length_c   1.000
_cell.angle_alpha   90.00
_cell.angle_beta   90.00
_cell.angle_gamma   90.00
#
_symmetry.space_group_name_H-M   'P 1'
#
loop_
_entity.id
_entity.type
_entity.pdbx_description
1 polymer ?
#
loop_
_entity_poly.entity_id
_entity_poly.type
_entity_poly.pdbx_seq_one_letter_code
_entity_poly.pdbx_strand_id
1 'polypeptide(L)'
;MNEHNALVPRDHWLLDEEKRAIIEFHDKFPLEGYRRLTFMMIDRDIAAASPASVYRVLSAAGLLDRWNKKPSKKGTGFVQPL
;
A
#
# COMPACT_ATOMS: atom_id res chain seq x y z
N MET A 1 5.19 11.35 26.61
CA MET A 1 4.59 12.54 25.95
C MET A 1 4.88 12.37 24.46
N ASN A 2 4.07 11.76 23.59
CA ASN A 2 2.61 11.76 23.39
C ASN A 2 2.02 13.15 23.54
N GLU A 3 1.46 13.66 22.42
CA GLU A 3 0.81 14.97 22.20
C GLU A 3 1.70 16.08 21.61
N HIS A 4 2.10 15.96 20.34
CA HIS A 4 2.30 17.09 19.42
C HIS A 4 1.91 16.59 18.01
N ASN A 5 1.04 17.32 17.30
CA ASN A 5 0.41 17.01 15.97
C ASN A 5 -1.04 16.49 15.98
N ALA A 6 -1.84 16.77 17.02
CA ALA A 6 -3.24 16.32 17.06
C ALA A 6 -4.18 17.01 16.05
N LEU A 7 -3.77 18.10 15.38
CA LEU A 7 -4.67 18.93 14.56
C LEU A 7 -4.08 19.43 13.24
N VAL A 8 -2.89 18.96 12.83
CA VAL A 8 -2.44 19.18 11.45
C VAL A 8 -3.05 18.04 10.65
N PRO A 9 -4.00 18.30 9.72
CA PRO A 9 -4.35 17.29 8.73
C PRO A 9 -3.03 16.80 8.18
N ARG A 10 -2.83 15.49 8.14
CA ARG A 10 -1.63 14.92 7.53
C ARG A 10 -1.78 15.17 6.03
N ASP A 11 -1.60 16.42 5.63
CA ASP A 11 -1.78 16.90 4.28
C ASP A 11 -0.93 15.97 3.43
N HIS A 12 -1.64 15.27 2.56
CA HIS A 12 -1.03 14.28 1.71
C HIS A 12 -0.09 15.05 0.78
N TRP A 13 1.20 15.09 1.11
CA TRP A 13 2.23 15.73 0.27
C TRP A 13 2.28 15.16 -1.15
N LEU A 14 1.74 13.96 -1.34
CA LEU A 14 1.56 13.36 -2.66
C LEU A 14 0.30 13.90 -3.32
N LEU A 15 0.49 14.51 -4.49
CA LEU A 15 -0.58 14.86 -5.41
C LEU A 15 -1.30 13.59 -5.87
N ASP A 16 -2.56 13.71 -6.28
CA ASP A 16 -3.33 12.56 -6.75
C ASP A 16 -2.77 12.01 -8.08
N GLU A 17 -2.13 12.85 -8.90
CA GLU A 17 -1.32 12.44 -10.05
C GLU A 17 -0.16 11.54 -9.63
N GLU A 18 0.58 11.89 -8.58
CA GLU A 18 1.72 11.10 -8.12
C GLU A 18 1.27 9.75 -7.54
N LYS A 19 0.15 9.72 -6.80
CA LYS A 19 -0.44 8.47 -6.31
C LYS A 19 -0.83 7.54 -7.46
N ARG A 20 -1.44 8.09 -8.52
CA ARG A 20 -1.78 7.35 -9.74
C ARG A 20 -0.53 6.82 -10.43
N ALA A 21 0.50 7.65 -10.60
CA ALA A 21 1.76 7.24 -11.20
C ALA A 21 2.42 6.09 -10.42
N ILE A 22 2.39 6.11 -9.09
CA ILE A 22 2.91 5.02 -8.24
C ILE A 22 2.16 3.70 -8.51
N ILE A 23 0.82 3.76 -8.59
CA ILE A 23 -0.03 2.58 -8.84
C ILE A 23 0.24 2.02 -10.24
N GLU A 24 0.22 2.87 -11.27
CA GLU A 24 0.49 2.45 -12.65
C GLU A 24 1.91 1.91 -12.83
N PHE A 25 2.88 2.45 -12.10
CA PHE A 25 4.25 1.97 -12.15
C PHE A 25 4.39 0.59 -11.49
N HIS A 26 3.68 0.34 -10.38
CA HIS A 26 3.61 -0.99 -9.77
C HIS A 26 3.07 -2.04 -10.74
N ASP A 27 2.03 -1.72 -11.52
CA ASP A 27 1.45 -2.67 -12.48
C ASP A 27 2.41 -3.08 -13.60
N LYS A 28 3.37 -2.20 -13.94
CA LYS A 28 4.44 -2.52 -14.90
C LYS A 28 5.55 -3.39 -14.29
N PHE A 29 5.68 -3.43 -12.97
CA PHE A 29 6.73 -4.13 -12.23
C PHE A 29 6.15 -4.91 -11.03
N PRO A 30 5.18 -5.82 -11.23
CA PRO A 30 4.41 -6.44 -10.14
C PRO A 30 5.22 -7.39 -9.24
N LEU A 31 6.39 -7.83 -9.69
CA LEU A 31 7.29 -8.68 -8.90
C LEU A 31 8.22 -7.87 -7.99
N GLU A 32 8.31 -6.56 -8.19
CA GLU A 32 9.19 -5.69 -7.44
C GLU A 32 8.53 -5.24 -6.13
N GLY A 33 9.27 -5.34 -5.03
CA GLY A 33 8.82 -4.82 -3.74
C GLY A 33 8.75 -3.30 -3.75
N TYR A 34 7.83 -2.72 -2.97
CA TYR A 34 7.60 -1.27 -2.89
C TYR A 34 8.87 -0.44 -2.67
N ARG A 35 9.86 -0.95 -1.91
CA ARG A 35 11.15 -0.27 -1.69
C ARG A 35 11.96 -0.13 -2.97
N ARG A 36 12.04 -1.20 -3.77
CA ARG A 36 12.76 -1.19 -5.04
C ARG A 36 12.02 -0.32 -6.06
N LEU A 37 10.69 -0.42 -6.11
CA LEU A 37 9.86 0.47 -6.92
C LEU A 37 10.12 1.95 -6.61
N THR A 38 10.30 2.30 -5.34
CA THR A 38 10.57 3.69 -4.93
C THR A 38 11.81 4.25 -5.61
N PHE A 39 12.94 3.55 -5.55
CA PHE A 39 14.18 4.01 -6.18
C PHE A 39 14.10 3.94 -7.71
N MET A 40 13.42 2.93 -8.27
CA MET A 40 13.20 2.85 -9.71
C MET A 40 12.34 4.00 -10.25
N MET A 41 11.38 4.51 -9.47
CA MET A 41 10.59 5.68 -9.85
C MET A 41 11.42 6.97 -9.81
N ILE A 42 12.34 7.09 -8.85
CA ILE A 42 13.28 8.22 -8.78
C ILE A 42 14.22 8.20 -9.98
N ASP A 43 14.84 7.06 -10.28
CA ASP A 43 15.79 6.91 -11.40
C ASP A 43 15.16 7.17 -12.77
N ARG A 44 13.83 7.02 -12.87
CA ARG A 44 13.05 7.17 -14.11
C ARG A 44 12.19 8.44 -14.14
N ASP A 45 12.37 9.34 -13.18
CA ASP A 45 11.65 10.61 -13.09
C ASP A 45 10.11 10.46 -13.11
N ILE A 46 9.60 9.44 -12.40
CA ILE A 46 8.16 9.13 -12.34
C ILE A 46 7.49 9.77 -11.11
N ALA A 47 8.06 9.54 -9.93
CA ALA A 47 7.57 10.06 -8.66
C ALA A 47 8.68 10.02 -7.61
N ALA A 48 8.83 11.09 -6.82
CA ALA A 48 9.83 11.21 -5.77
C ALA A 48 9.18 11.21 -4.38
N ALA A 49 9.05 10.02 -3.78
CA ALA A 49 8.42 9.84 -2.46
C ALA A 49 9.23 8.90 -1.57
N SER A 50 9.01 8.98 -0.25
CA SER A 50 9.64 8.03 0.68
C SER A 50 9.08 6.60 0.48
N PRO A 51 9.86 5.54 0.75
CA PRO A 51 9.37 4.17 0.67
C PRO A 51 8.14 3.90 1.56
N ALA A 52 8.03 4.62 2.69
CA ALA A 52 6.86 4.52 3.57
C ALA A 52 5.61 5.14 2.94
N SER A 53 5.76 6.23 2.18
CA SER A 53 4.65 6.84 1.46
C SER A 53 4.18 5.95 0.31
N VAL A 54 5.12 5.41 -0.49
CA VAL A 54 4.83 4.45 -1.56
C VAL A 54 4.12 3.22 -1.00
N TYR A 55 4.60 2.67 0.13
CA TYR A 55 3.91 1.58 0.83
C TYR A 55 2.46 1.93 1.17
N ARG A 56 2.20 3.11 1.73
CA ARG A 56 0.84 3.54 2.10
C ARG A 56 -0.07 3.66 0.88
N VAL A 57 0.42 4.21 -0.23
CA VAL A 57 -0.33 4.33 -1.49
C VAL A 57 -0.70 2.95 -2.02
N LEU A 58 0.28 2.05 -2.15
CA LEU A 58 0.04 0.69 -2.66
C LEU A 58 -0.83 -0.14 -1.69
N SER A 59 -0.65 0.03 -0.38
CA SER A 59 -1.49 -0.61 0.64
C SER A 59 -2.93 -0.11 0.57
N ALA A 60 -3.16 1.20 0.39
CA ALA A 60 -4.49 1.77 0.26
C ALA A 60 -5.17 1.33 -1.04
N ALA A 61 -4.39 1.09 -2.10
CA ALA A 61 -4.84 0.52 -3.36
C ALA A 61 -5.04 -1.01 -3.32
N GLY A 62 -4.72 -1.68 -2.21
CA GLY A 62 -4.87 -3.13 -2.07
C GLY A 62 -3.83 -3.97 -2.84
N LEU A 63 -2.75 -3.36 -3.34
CA LEU A 63 -1.78 -3.99 -4.23
C LEU A 63 -0.68 -4.78 -3.52
N LEU A 64 -0.58 -4.65 -2.18
CA LEU A 64 0.46 -5.30 -1.38
C LEU A 64 0.02 -6.61 -0.73
N ASP A 65 -1.26 -6.98 -0.82
CA ASP A 65 -1.72 -8.21 -0.17
C ASP A 65 -1.34 -9.43 -1.01
N ARG A 66 -0.17 -10.00 -0.70
CA ARG A 66 0.38 -11.17 -1.38
C ARG A 66 -0.47 -12.43 -1.21
N TRP A 67 -1.32 -12.45 -0.19
CA TRP A 67 -2.12 -13.61 0.16
C TRP A 67 -3.58 -13.20 0.10
N ASN A 68 -4.32 -13.73 -0.87
CA ASN A 68 -5.77 -13.73 -0.85
C ASN A 68 -6.22 -14.56 0.37
N LYS A 69 -6.23 -13.94 1.56
CA LYS A 69 -6.51 -14.62 2.82
C LYS A 69 -7.94 -15.13 2.73
N LYS A 70 -8.09 -16.45 2.73
CA LYS A 70 -9.42 -17.04 2.91
C LYS A 70 -9.97 -16.55 4.24
N PRO A 71 -11.26 -16.18 4.30
CA PRO A 71 -11.89 -15.84 5.56
C PRO A 71 -11.68 -16.97 6.57
N SER A 72 -11.40 -16.59 7.82
CA SER A 72 -11.12 -17.55 8.88
C SER A 72 -12.31 -18.50 9.05
N LYS A 73 -12.04 -19.81 9.01
CA LYS A 73 -13.00 -20.87 9.38
C LYS A 73 -13.01 -21.15 10.89
N LYS A 74 -12.33 -20.32 11.69
CA LYS A 74 -12.34 -20.47 13.15
C LYS A 74 -13.76 -20.20 13.66
N GLY A 75 -14.38 -21.21 14.27
CA GLY A 75 -15.77 -21.16 14.75
C GLY A 75 -16.78 -21.85 13.84
N THR A 76 -16.42 -22.26 12.61
CA THR A 76 -17.27 -23.11 11.76
C THR A 76 -17.08 -24.57 12.16
N GLY A 77 -17.48 -24.89 13.38
CA GLY A 77 -17.34 -26.24 13.97
C GLY A 77 -18.12 -27.32 13.20
N PHE A 78 -18.11 -28.53 13.75
CA PHE A 78 -18.81 -29.67 13.19
C PHE A 78 -20.33 -29.42 13.14
N VAL A 79 -20.93 -29.56 11.96
CA VAL A 79 -22.39 -29.56 11.77
C VAL A 79 -22.85 -31.01 11.83
N GLN A 80 -23.64 -31.38 12.84
CA GLN A 80 -24.22 -32.73 12.93
C GLN A 80 -25.17 -32.99 11.75
N PRO A 81 -25.11 -34.17 11.11
CA PRO A 81 -26.12 -34.58 10.15
C PRO A 81 -27.45 -34.87 10.86
N LEU A 82 -28.56 -34.54 10.18
CA LEU A 82 -29.94 -34.81 10.60
C LEU A 82 -30.31 -36.30 10.47
#